data_AF-A0AAU9WF07-F1
#
_entry.id   AF-A0AAU9WF07-F1
#
_cell.length_a   1.000
_cell.length_b   1.000
_cell.length_c   1.000
_cell.angle_alpha   90.00
_cell.angle_beta   90.00
_cell.angle_gamma   90.00
#
_symmetry.space_group_name_H-M   'P 1'
#
loop_
_entity.id
_entity.type
_entity.pdbx_description
1 polymer ?
#
loop_
_entity_poly.entity_id
_entity_poly.type
_entity_poly.pdbx_seq_one_letter_code
_entity_poly.pdbx_strand_id
1 'polypeptide(L)'
;MIGKLHSIFSEAGRGGDDSTIPGYGNPATSKVVKDYLAAMRVEQLEAGIVPTQADPFFISDPAAIAAFIGKRVNESDLSANQLFVLIRDRAFLKTLFFAGDRASDLGKVKTQELLHFPRREDLLFNHVLTKSPRDGTSNLFSLKRYRRGL
;
A
#
# COMPACT_ATOMS: atom_id res chain seq x y z
N MET A 1 -3.19 -17.84 -5.93
CA MET A 1 -3.29 -16.38 -5.79
C MET A 1 -4.14 -15.75 -6.89
N ILE A 2 -3.79 -15.93 -8.18
CA ILE A 2 -4.50 -15.26 -9.28
C ILE A 2 -5.99 -15.62 -9.37
N GLY A 3 -6.37 -16.88 -9.12
CA GLY A 3 -7.78 -17.30 -9.10
C GLY A 3 -8.59 -16.66 -7.97
N LYS A 4 -7.97 -16.46 -6.79
CA LYS A 4 -8.60 -15.75 -5.66
C LYS A 4 -8.79 -14.26 -5.99
N LEU A 5 -7.77 -13.61 -6.55
CA LEU A 5 -7.89 -12.22 -7.03
C LEU A 5 -8.96 -12.10 -8.12
N HIS A 6 -9.03 -13.07 -9.04
CA HIS A 6 -10.05 -13.11 -10.07
C HIS A 6 -11.45 -13.20 -9.48
N SER A 7 -11.68 -14.10 -8.49
CA SER A 7 -12.97 -14.19 -7.78
C SER A 7 -13.33 -12.86 -7.13
N ILE A 8 -12.39 -12.27 -6.37
CA ILE A 8 -12.64 -11.03 -5.63
C ILE A 8 -12.96 -9.87 -6.58
N PHE A 9 -12.23 -9.73 -7.69
CA PHE A 9 -12.51 -8.69 -8.67
C PHE A 9 -13.84 -8.93 -9.39
N SER A 10 -14.17 -10.18 -9.73
CA SER A 10 -15.47 -10.52 -10.32
C SER A 10 -16.63 -10.23 -9.35
N GLU A 11 -16.49 -10.57 -8.06
CA GLU A 11 -17.46 -10.23 -7.00
C GLU A 11 -17.61 -8.71 -6.84
N ALA A 12 -16.53 -7.95 -7.01
CA ALA A 12 -16.55 -6.49 -7.02
C ALA A 12 -17.09 -5.87 -8.33
N GLY A 13 -17.65 -6.69 -9.24
CA GLY A 13 -18.25 -6.26 -10.49
C GLY A 13 -17.24 -5.83 -11.57
N ARG A 14 -15.96 -6.19 -11.42
CA ARG A 14 -14.97 -6.01 -12.48
C ARG A 14 -15.17 -7.07 -13.55
N GLY A 15 -15.15 -6.67 -14.82
CA GLY A 15 -15.42 -7.51 -15.99
C GLY A 15 -14.46 -8.70 -16.13
N GLY A 16 -14.70 -9.54 -17.14
CA GLY A 16 -13.82 -10.68 -17.45
C GLY A 16 -12.56 -10.30 -18.25
N ASP A 17 -12.43 -9.04 -18.65
CA ASP A 17 -11.43 -8.54 -19.58
C ASP A 17 -10.44 -7.57 -18.91
N ASP A 18 -9.25 -7.47 -19.51
CA ASP A 18 -8.21 -6.52 -19.12
C ASP A 18 -8.49 -5.17 -19.75
N SER A 19 -9.61 -4.56 -19.37
CA SER A 19 -10.00 -3.24 -19.85
C SER A 19 -9.17 -2.15 -19.16
N THR A 20 -8.60 -1.25 -19.96
CA THR A 20 -7.90 -0.07 -19.44
C THR A 20 -8.84 1.00 -18.92
N ILE A 21 -10.16 0.82 -19.06
CA ILE A 21 -11.16 1.75 -18.55
C ILE A 21 -11.15 1.68 -17.02
N PRO A 22 -10.89 2.82 -16.32
CA PRO A 22 -10.88 2.85 -14.87
C PRO A 22 -12.21 2.34 -14.30
N GLY A 23 -12.14 1.37 -13.40
CA GLY A 23 -13.33 0.81 -12.76
C GLY A 23 -13.93 -0.41 -13.46
N TYR A 24 -13.54 -0.72 -14.70
CA TYR A 24 -14.19 -1.77 -15.50
C TYR A 24 -13.35 -3.05 -15.62
N GLY A 25 -12.07 -2.92 -15.96
CA GLY A 25 -11.20 -4.08 -16.16
C GLY A 25 -10.88 -4.85 -14.89
N ASN A 26 -10.59 -6.13 -15.07
CA ASN A 26 -10.07 -7.00 -14.02
C ASN A 26 -8.54 -7.12 -14.17
N PRO A 27 -7.74 -6.50 -13.29
CA PRO A 27 -6.29 -6.55 -13.40
C PRO A 27 -5.71 -7.98 -13.33
N ALA A 28 -6.45 -8.93 -12.73
CA ALA A 28 -6.03 -10.33 -12.67
C ALA A 28 -6.10 -11.04 -14.03
N THR A 29 -6.81 -10.49 -15.02
CA THR A 29 -6.89 -11.05 -16.38
C THR A 29 -5.81 -10.50 -17.29
N SER A 30 -5.05 -9.50 -16.83
CA SER A 30 -4.02 -8.83 -17.62
C SER A 30 -2.93 -9.76 -18.10
N LYS A 31 -2.57 -9.63 -19.38
CA LYS A 31 -1.48 -10.40 -19.99
C LYS A 31 -0.15 -10.12 -19.28
N VAL A 32 0.12 -8.86 -18.96
CA VAL A 32 1.37 -8.45 -18.27
C VAL A 32 1.46 -9.11 -16.90
N VAL A 33 0.36 -9.12 -16.14
CA VAL A 33 0.31 -9.77 -14.82
C VAL A 33 0.51 -11.29 -14.94
N LYS A 34 -0.13 -11.92 -15.94
CA LYS A 34 0.02 -13.36 -16.19
C LYS A 34 1.46 -13.73 -16.57
N ASP A 35 2.07 -12.97 -17.48
CA ASP A 35 3.45 -13.20 -17.93
C ASP A 35 4.44 -13.03 -16.76
N TYR A 36 4.26 -12.00 -15.94
CA TYR A 36 5.07 -11.79 -14.72
C TYR A 36 4.94 -12.97 -13.74
N LEU A 37 3.71 -13.42 -13.45
CA LEU A 37 3.49 -14.54 -12.55
C LEU A 37 4.07 -15.85 -13.08
N ALA A 38 4.05 -16.06 -14.40
CA ALA A 38 4.68 -17.21 -15.04
C ALA A 38 6.21 -17.16 -14.87
N ALA A 39 6.84 -16.00 -15.11
CA ALA A 39 8.27 -15.82 -14.90
C ALA A 39 8.68 -16.05 -13.43
N MET A 40 7.96 -15.45 -12.49
CA MET A 40 8.16 -15.64 -11.05
C MET A 40 8.03 -17.11 -10.63
N ARG A 41 7.11 -17.86 -11.26
CA ARG A 41 6.90 -19.28 -10.97
C ARG A 41 8.12 -20.10 -11.37
N VAL A 42 8.74 -19.80 -12.52
CA VAL A 42 9.97 -20.46 -12.98
C VAL A 42 11.11 -20.18 -11.99
N GLU A 43 11.34 -18.92 -11.65
CA GLU A 43 12.37 -18.51 -10.70
C GLU A 43 12.21 -19.18 -9.32
N GLN A 44 10.99 -19.25 -8.81
CA GLN A 44 10.69 -19.92 -7.54
C GLN A 44 10.98 -21.42 -7.57
N LEU A 45 10.67 -22.09 -8.69
CA LEU A 45 10.95 -23.52 -8.85
C LEU A 45 12.46 -23.78 -8.91
N GLU A 46 13.21 -22.96 -9.64
CA GLU A 46 14.68 -23.05 -9.70
C GLU A 46 15.34 -22.82 -8.33
N ALA A 47 14.80 -21.90 -7.54
CA ALA A 47 15.28 -21.62 -6.19
C ALA A 47 14.78 -22.62 -5.13
N GLY A 48 13.95 -23.61 -5.50
CA GLY A 48 13.36 -24.56 -4.55
C GLY A 48 12.40 -23.93 -3.54
N ILE A 49 11.85 -22.75 -3.85
CA ILE A 49 10.97 -21.99 -2.97
C ILE A 49 9.53 -22.43 -3.19
N VAL A 50 8.86 -22.85 -2.11
CA VAL A 50 7.41 -23.03 -2.11
C VAL A 50 6.76 -21.69 -1.79
N PRO A 51 6.00 -21.09 -2.71
CA PRO A 51 5.35 -19.81 -2.44
C PRO A 51 4.31 -19.97 -1.33
N THR A 52 4.50 -19.27 -0.20
CA THR A 52 3.46 -19.07 0.80
C THR A 52 2.57 -17.92 0.33
N GLN A 53 1.31 -18.22 0.04
CA GLN A 53 0.38 -17.22 -0.46
C GLN A 53 -0.10 -16.31 0.70
N ALA A 54 0.10 -15.00 0.56
CA ALA A 54 -0.52 -14.02 1.44
C ALA A 54 -1.98 -13.77 1.03
N ASP A 55 -2.83 -13.47 2.00
CA ASP A 55 -4.19 -13.02 1.72
C ASP A 55 -4.17 -11.62 1.11
N PRO A 56 -4.94 -11.39 0.04
CA PRO A 56 -5.04 -10.06 -0.56
C PRO A 56 -5.54 -9.04 0.47
N PHE A 57 -4.89 -7.88 0.50
CA PHE A 57 -5.23 -6.76 1.38
C PHE A 57 -5.71 -5.59 0.50
N PHE A 58 -6.98 -5.22 0.63
CA PHE A 58 -7.63 -4.20 -0.21
C PHE A 58 -7.91 -2.93 0.57
N ILE A 59 -8.33 -1.86 -0.11
CA ILE A 59 -8.57 -0.55 0.50
C ILE A 59 -9.61 -0.56 1.63
N SER A 60 -10.55 -1.52 1.63
CA SER A 60 -11.53 -1.71 2.70
C SER A 60 -10.87 -2.03 4.03
N ASP A 61 -9.80 -2.81 4.02
CA ASP A 61 -9.15 -3.33 5.22
C ASP A 61 -8.40 -2.23 6.01
N PRO A 62 -7.49 -1.43 5.41
CA PRO A 62 -6.87 -0.30 6.09
C PRO A 62 -7.88 0.82 6.36
N ALA A 63 -8.96 0.95 5.57
CA ALA A 63 -10.03 1.89 5.88
C ALA A 63 -10.76 1.50 7.18
N ALA A 64 -11.10 0.23 7.34
CA ALA A 64 -11.72 -0.30 8.55
C ALA A 64 -10.80 -0.14 9.76
N ILE A 65 -9.52 -0.50 9.64
CA ILE A 65 -8.53 -0.33 10.70
C ILE A 65 -8.35 1.16 11.05
N ALA A 66 -8.22 2.04 10.05
CA ALA A 66 -8.06 3.46 10.27
C ALA A 66 -9.29 4.14 10.88
N ALA A 67 -10.48 3.60 10.62
CA ALA A 67 -11.73 4.04 11.25
C ALA A 67 -11.80 3.55 12.71
N PHE A 68 -11.46 2.29 12.97
CA PHE A 68 -11.40 1.72 14.31
C PHE A 68 -10.42 2.50 15.20
N ILE A 69 -9.17 2.69 14.74
CA ILE A 69 -8.18 3.48 15.48
C ILE A 69 -8.68 4.92 15.70
N GLY A 70 -9.32 5.52 14.69
CA GLY A 70 -9.89 6.86 14.80
C GLY A 70 -10.95 6.97 15.89
N LYS A 71 -11.80 5.95 16.07
CA LYS A 71 -12.76 5.89 17.17
C LYS A 71 -12.06 5.74 18.52
N ARG A 72 -11.13 4.78 18.62
CA ARG A 72 -10.38 4.50 19.87
C ARG A 72 -9.62 5.74 20.38
N VAL A 73 -8.99 6.48 19.48
CA VAL A 73 -8.25 7.72 19.80
C VAL A 73 -9.13 8.82 20.41
N ASN A 74 -10.44 8.81 20.15
CA ASN A 74 -11.38 9.79 20.70
C ASN A 74 -11.98 9.36 22.05
N GLU A 75 -11.63 8.18 22.56
CA GLU A 75 -12.09 7.69 23.87
C GLU A 75 -11.16 8.20 24.98
N SER A 76 -11.72 8.52 26.16
CA SER A 76 -11.01 9.23 27.24
C SER A 76 -10.18 8.32 28.17
N ASP A 77 -10.10 7.02 27.90
CA ASP A 77 -9.47 6.01 28.75
C ASP A 77 -8.04 5.62 28.30
N LEU A 78 -7.50 6.29 27.27
CA LEU A 78 -6.16 5.99 26.75
C LEU A 78 -5.06 6.75 27.50
N SER A 79 -4.01 6.03 27.87
CA SER A 79 -2.74 6.65 28.26
C SER A 79 -2.05 7.33 27.07
N ALA A 80 -1.14 8.27 27.35
CA ALA A 80 -0.36 8.95 26.31
C ALA A 80 0.42 7.97 25.41
N ASN A 81 0.94 6.88 25.97
CA ASN A 81 1.67 5.86 25.20
C ASN A 81 0.75 5.08 24.25
N GLN A 82 -0.44 4.71 24.70
CA GLN A 82 -1.42 4.03 23.85
C GLN A 82 -1.90 4.96 22.74
N LEU A 83 -2.17 6.23 23.08
CA LEU A 83 -2.55 7.26 22.11
C LEU A 83 -1.46 7.43 21.03
N PHE A 84 -0.20 7.51 21.44
CA PHE A 84 0.93 7.62 20.52
C PHE A 84 1.03 6.42 19.58
N VAL A 85 0.97 5.18 20.11
CA VAL A 85 1.03 3.95 19.31
C VAL A 85 -0.10 3.91 18.28
N LEU A 86 -1.33 4.21 18.70
CA LEU A 86 -2.49 4.22 17.81
C LEU A 86 -2.35 5.25 16.69
N ILE A 87 -1.98 6.50 17.00
CA ILE A 87 -1.81 7.55 16.00
C ILE A 87 -0.67 7.22 15.04
N ARG A 88 0.47 6.73 15.56
CA ARG A 88 1.61 6.29 14.76
C ARG A 88 1.22 5.19 13.80
N ASP A 89 0.58 4.13 14.29
CA ASP A 89 0.23 2.96 13.48
C ASP A 89 -0.81 3.32 12.41
N ARG A 90 -1.77 4.20 12.74
CA ARG A 90 -2.71 4.76 11.75
C ARG A 90 -2.01 5.54 10.65
N ALA A 91 -1.03 6.38 11.00
CA ALA A 91 -0.27 7.16 10.03
C ALA A 91 0.60 6.23 9.16
N PHE A 92 1.27 5.26 9.77
CA PHE A 92 2.12 4.29 9.08
C PHE A 92 1.32 3.42 8.10
N LEU A 93 0.19 2.83 8.53
CA LEU A 93 -0.64 1.98 7.69
C LEU A 93 -1.20 2.73 6.47
N LYS A 94 -1.68 3.97 6.67
CA LYS A 94 -2.17 4.80 5.56
C LYS A 94 -1.05 5.11 4.57
N THR A 95 0.12 5.51 5.09
CA THR A 95 1.27 5.85 4.26
C THR A 95 1.73 4.64 3.47
N LEU A 96 1.88 3.49 4.13
CA LEU A 96 2.28 2.23 3.51
C LEU A 96 1.35 1.82 2.36
N PHE A 97 0.03 1.85 2.61
CA PHE A 97 -0.95 1.44 1.62
C PHE A 97 -0.97 2.35 0.39
N PHE A 98 -0.92 3.68 0.57
CA PHE A 98 -0.99 4.63 -0.55
C PHE A 98 0.34 4.86 -1.25
N ALA A 99 1.47 4.70 -0.56
CA ALA A 99 2.80 4.80 -1.16
C ALA A 99 3.13 3.58 -2.04
N GLY A 100 2.45 2.45 -1.82
CA GLY A 100 2.77 1.19 -2.50
C GLY A 100 4.18 0.68 -2.16
N ASP A 101 4.73 1.12 -1.04
CA ASP A 101 6.10 0.82 -0.62
C ASP A 101 6.16 -0.47 0.22
N ARG A 102 7.36 -1.00 0.41
CA ARG A 102 7.60 -2.10 1.36
C ARG A 102 7.60 -1.54 2.77
N ALA A 103 6.95 -2.24 3.71
CA ALA A 103 6.90 -1.81 5.10
C ALA A 103 8.31 -1.65 5.71
N SER A 104 9.25 -2.49 5.28
CA SER A 104 10.65 -2.43 5.72
C SER A 104 11.42 -1.24 5.18
N ASP A 105 11.03 -0.69 4.03
CA ASP A 105 11.68 0.47 3.44
C ASP A 105 11.06 1.74 4.04
N LEU A 106 9.73 1.84 4.09
CA LEU A 106 9.04 2.93 4.78
C LEU A 106 9.45 3.07 6.26
N GLY A 107 9.66 1.95 6.96
CA GLY A 107 10.11 1.94 8.35
C GLY A 107 11.54 2.45 8.56
N LYS A 108 12.33 2.59 7.49
CA LYS A 108 13.69 3.16 7.54
C LYS A 108 13.74 4.64 7.17
N VAL A 109 12.61 5.23 6.76
CA VAL A 109 12.54 6.65 6.41
C VAL A 109 13.00 7.50 7.57
N LYS A 110 13.99 8.35 7.31
CA LYS A 110 14.54 9.32 8.25
C LYS A 110 13.76 10.61 8.15
N THR A 111 13.73 11.37 9.24
CA THR A 111 13.10 12.70 9.26
C THR A 111 13.70 13.65 8.19
N GLN A 112 14.98 13.48 7.84
CA GLN A 112 15.65 14.26 6.80
C GLN A 112 15.12 13.97 5.39
N GLU A 113 14.50 12.81 5.17
CA GLU A 113 13.86 12.41 3.91
C GLU A 113 12.40 12.90 3.83
N LEU A 114 11.89 13.53 4.90
CA LEU A 114 10.57 14.15 4.95
C LEU A 114 10.67 15.65 4.74
N LEU A 115 10.16 16.11 3.61
CA LEU A 115 10.07 17.51 3.26
C LEU A 115 8.64 18.01 3.46
N HIS A 116 8.49 19.29 3.76
CA HIS A 116 7.19 19.94 3.81
C HIS A 116 6.97 20.73 2.53
N PHE A 117 5.76 20.66 1.98
CA PHE A 117 5.35 21.60 0.95
C PHE A 117 5.25 23.02 1.52
N PRO A 118 5.23 24.07 0.68
CA PRO A 118 5.00 25.44 1.13
C PRO A 118 3.78 25.52 2.06
N ARG A 119 3.87 26.32 3.12
CA ARG A 119 2.86 26.44 4.21
C ARG A 119 2.79 25.27 5.20
N ARG A 120 3.63 24.24 5.06
CA ARG A 120 3.70 23.07 5.98
C ARG A 120 2.40 22.25 6.10
N GLU A 121 1.58 22.28 5.05
CA GLU A 121 0.26 21.64 5.07
C GLU A 121 0.30 20.18 4.62
N ASP A 122 1.29 19.83 3.79
CA ASP A 122 1.47 18.53 3.14
C ASP A 122 2.92 18.04 3.32
N LEU A 123 3.11 16.72 3.18
CA LEU A 123 4.40 16.05 3.31
C LEU A 123 4.86 15.46 1.98
N LEU A 124 6.17 15.56 1.71
CA LEU A 124 6.86 14.94 0.59
C LEU A 124 7.89 13.95 1.15
N PHE A 125 7.79 12.70 0.71
CA PHE A 125 8.71 11.63 1.04
C PHE A 125 9.68 11.48 -0.11
N ASN A 126 10.98 11.65 0.17
CA ASN A 126 12.06 11.43 -0.78
C ASN A 126 12.94 10.29 -0.25
N HIS A 127 12.46 9.06 -0.34
CA HIS A 127 13.14 7.89 0.22
C HIS A 127 13.80 7.04 -0.86
N VAL A 128 15.02 6.55 -0.57
CA VAL A 128 15.78 5.69 -1.48
C VAL A 128 15.48 4.22 -1.21
N LEU A 129 14.94 3.51 -2.21
CA LEU A 129 14.64 2.08 -2.11
C LEU A 129 15.93 1.26 -1.93
N THR A 130 16.00 0.45 -0.87
CA THR A 130 17.27 -0.16 -0.45
C THR A 130 17.57 -1.54 -1.06
N LYS A 131 16.63 -2.18 -1.77
CA LYS A 131 16.80 -3.59 -2.19
C LYS A 131 16.96 -3.88 -3.69
N SER A 132 16.28 -3.22 -4.65
CA SER A 132 16.53 -3.43 -6.10
C SER A 132 15.87 -2.36 -7.00
N PRO A 133 16.47 -1.93 -8.14
CA PRO A 133 17.90 -1.94 -8.50
C PRO A 133 18.63 -0.78 -7.79
N ARG A 134 19.94 -0.93 -7.56
CA ARG A 134 20.81 0.03 -6.87
C ARG A 134 21.19 1.24 -7.75
N ASP A 135 20.25 1.77 -8.52
CA ASP A 135 20.49 2.95 -9.36
C ASP A 135 20.32 4.27 -8.60
N GLY A 136 19.94 4.21 -7.31
CA GLY A 136 19.68 5.40 -6.51
C GLY A 136 18.33 6.05 -6.83
N THR A 137 17.42 5.34 -7.51
CA THR A 137 16.08 5.85 -7.79
C THR A 137 15.35 6.14 -6.49
N SER A 138 15.04 7.41 -6.29
CA SER A 138 14.17 7.85 -5.21
C SER A 138 12.73 7.43 -5.51
N ASN A 139 12.08 6.84 -4.50
CA ASN A 139 10.63 6.72 -4.48
C ASN A 139 10.06 8.03 -3.92
N LEU A 140 9.69 8.92 -4.82
CA LEU A 140 9.14 10.23 -4.48
C LEU A 140 7.61 10.16 -4.45
N PHE A 141 7.01 10.39 -3.29
CA PHE A 141 5.55 10.50 -3.17
C PHE A 141 5.14 11.56 -2.15
N SER A 142 3.95 12.12 -2.32
CA SER A 142 3.42 13.16 -1.44
C SER A 142 2.16 12.70 -0.71
N LEU A 143 2.07 13.00 0.59
CA LEU A 143 0.83 12.93 1.34
C LEU A 143 0.21 14.33 1.42
N LYS A 144 -0.94 14.48 0.78
CA LYS A 144 -1.71 15.72 0.83
C LYS A 144 -2.86 15.61 1.80
N ARG A 145 -3.10 16.68 2.55
CA ARG A 145 -4.30 16.79 3.36
C ARG A 145 -5.51 16.81 2.44
N TYR A 146 -6.39 15.84 2.60
CA TYR A 146 -7.66 15.83 1.89
C TYR A 146 -8.47 17.08 2.28
N ARG A 147 -8.73 17.94 1.29
CA ARG A 147 -9.67 19.05 1.41
C ARG A 147 -10.90 18.65 0.63
N ARG A 148 -12.01 18.44 1.33
CA ARG A 148 -13.33 18.42 0.68
C ARG A 148 -13.48 19.82 0.09
N GLY A 149 -13.53 19.93 -1.23
CA GLY A 149 -13.63 21.22 -1.91
C GLY A 149 -14.81 22.03 -1.38
N LEU A 150 -14.63 23.36 -1.39
CA LEU A 150 -15.71 24.36 -1.38
C LEU A 150 -16.76 24.03 -2.45
#